data_AF-D1PBM1-F1
#
_entry.id   AF-D1PBM1-F1
#
_cell.length_a   1.000
_cell.length_b   1.000
_cell.length_c   1.000
_cell.angle_alpha   90.00
_cell.angle_beta   90.00
_cell.angle_gamma   90.00
#
_symmetry.space_group_name_H-M   'P 1'
#
loop_
_entity.id
_entity.type
_entity.pdbx_description
1 polymer ?
#
loop_
_entity_poly.entity_id
_entity_poly.type
_entity_poly.pdbx_seq_one_letter_code
_entity_poly.pdbx_strand_id
1 'polypeptide(L)'
;MATINDLKAKLIQEDKLMSIERINEIREKNILSYIKSFIGQQGDFIRPKTFSDITGISEHSISRILNASHLRPEQQLRWCLCIWNNWDKIVEELDKKHRAIHLKFDKKQFLEDFNQAFHHFSDIVYLMKDFNTLEENINIYQQKYCRKSYRNRNS
;
A
#
# COMPACT_ATOMS: atom_id res chain seq x y z
N MET A 1 -29.96 36.26 -10.60
CA MET A 1 -30.47 34.91 -10.94
C MET A 1 -29.37 34.19 -11.70
N ALA A 2 -29.05 32.94 -11.36
CA ALA A 2 -28.11 32.14 -12.14
C ALA A 2 -28.71 31.86 -13.52
N THR A 3 -27.91 32.02 -14.58
CA THR A 3 -28.36 31.73 -15.95
C THR A 3 -28.42 30.22 -16.18
N ILE A 4 -29.14 29.78 -17.22
CA ILE A 4 -29.20 28.37 -17.63
C ILE A 4 -27.78 27.81 -17.88
N ASN A 5 -26.86 28.63 -18.39
CA ASN A 5 -25.47 28.22 -18.61
C ASN A 5 -24.70 28.02 -17.30
N ASP A 6 -24.96 28.84 -16.28
CA ASP A 6 -24.37 28.67 -14.94
C ASP A 6 -24.83 27.37 -14.28
N LEU A 7 -26.12 27.03 -14.45
CA LEU A 7 -26.68 25.77 -13.95
C LEU A 7 -26.09 24.55 -14.67
N LYS A 8 -25.92 24.61 -16.00
CA LYS A 8 -25.28 23.54 -16.78
C LYS A 8 -23.82 23.33 -16.37
N ALA A 9 -23.06 24.40 -16.18
CA ALA A 9 -21.66 24.32 -15.76
C ALA A 9 -21.50 23.65 -14.38
N LYS A 10 -22.37 24.00 -13.42
CA LYS A 10 -22.40 23.36 -12.10
C LYS A 10 -22.70 21.87 -12.19
N LEU A 11 -23.71 21.47 -12.98
CA LEU A 11 -24.08 20.07 -13.14
C LEU A 11 -22.93 19.22 -13.71
N ILE A 12 -22.20 19.76 -14.70
CA ILE A 12 -21.01 19.10 -15.27
C ILE A 12 -19.88 18.98 -14.23
N GLN A 13 -19.70 19.98 -13.37
CA GLN A 13 -18.69 19.94 -12.31
C GLN A 13 -19.04 18.89 -11.25
N GLU A 14 -20.30 18.82 -10.84
CA GLU A 14 -20.81 17.81 -9.89
C GLU A 14 -20.63 16.39 -10.45
N ASP A 15 -20.98 16.16 -11.72
CA ASP A 15 -20.80 14.85 -12.38
C ASP A 15 -19.33 14.42 -12.47
N LYS A 16 -18.43 15.38 -12.75
CA LYS A 16 -16.97 15.15 -12.71
C LYS A 16 -16.49 14.79 -11.30
N LEU A 17 -16.96 15.49 -10.26
CA LEU A 17 -16.60 15.20 -8.88
C LEU A 17 -17.06 13.81 -8.46
N MET A 18 -18.31 13.45 -8.77
CA MET A 18 -18.86 12.10 -8.53
C MET A 18 -18.04 11.02 -9.22
N SER A 19 -17.57 11.29 -10.44
CA SER A 19 -16.70 10.37 -11.19
C SER A 19 -15.33 10.21 -10.53
N ILE A 20 -14.72 11.30 -10.05
CA ILE A 20 -13.43 11.27 -9.33
C ILE A 20 -13.55 10.48 -8.02
N GLU A 21 -14.62 10.71 -7.24
CA GLU A 21 -14.87 9.98 -6.00
C GLU A 21 -14.99 8.47 -6.26
N ARG A 22 -15.77 8.09 -7.28
CA ARG A 22 -15.93 6.68 -7.65
C ARG A 22 -14.62 6.03 -8.12
N ILE A 23 -13.79 6.77 -8.86
CA ILE A 23 -12.46 6.31 -9.26
C ILE A 23 -11.57 6.11 -8.03
N ASN A 24 -11.59 7.04 -7.06
CA ASN A 24 -10.82 6.92 -5.83
C ASN A 24 -11.27 5.72 -4.98
N GLU A 25 -12.56 5.46 -4.88
CA GLU A 25 -13.08 4.27 -4.20
C GLU A 25 -12.60 2.96 -4.85
N ILE A 26 -12.61 2.89 -6.18
CA ILE A 26 -12.11 1.72 -6.92
C ILE A 26 -10.62 1.51 -6.63
N ARG A 27 -9.82 2.59 -6.63
CA ARG A 27 -8.39 2.54 -6.32
C ARG A 27 -8.14 2.04 -4.90
N GLU A 28 -8.85 2.60 -3.91
CA GLU A 28 -8.74 2.16 -2.52
C GLU A 28 -9.05 0.67 -2.36
N LYS A 29 -10.14 0.22 -2.99
CA LYS A 29 -10.54 -1.20 -2.97
C LYS A 29 -9.48 -2.09 -3.61
N ASN A 30 -8.89 -1.69 -4.72
CA ASN A 30 -7.81 -2.45 -5.39
C ASN A 30 -6.57 -2.57 -4.50
N ILE A 31 -6.15 -1.47 -3.85
CA ILE A 31 -5.00 -1.48 -2.92
C ILE A 31 -5.29 -2.39 -1.72
N LEU A 32 -6.47 -2.27 -1.11
CA LEU A 32 -6.85 -3.11 0.02
C LEU A 32 -6.94 -4.59 -0.38
N SER A 33 -7.49 -4.88 -1.57
CA SER A 33 -7.56 -6.24 -2.12
C SER A 33 -6.16 -6.84 -2.30
N TYR A 34 -5.25 -6.07 -2.89
CA TYR A 34 -3.86 -6.48 -3.06
C TYR A 34 -3.17 -6.74 -1.71
N ILE A 35 -3.30 -5.84 -0.72
CA ILE A 35 -2.70 -6.05 0.61
C ILE A 35 -3.24 -7.33 1.27
N LYS A 36 -4.55 -7.59 1.13
CA LYS A 36 -5.22 -8.75 1.71
C LYS A 36 -4.95 -10.06 0.95
N SER A 37 -4.40 -10.00 -0.27
CA SER A 37 -4.12 -11.21 -1.06
C SER A 37 -2.89 -11.98 -0.57
N PHE A 38 -1.99 -11.33 0.16
CA PHE A 38 -0.71 -11.93 0.57
C PHE A 38 -0.40 -11.79 2.07
N ILE A 39 -1.21 -11.05 2.83
CA ILE A 39 -1.06 -10.88 4.28
C ILE A 39 -2.28 -11.45 5.00
N GLY A 40 -2.07 -12.39 5.92
CA GLY A 40 -3.15 -13.02 6.67
C GLY A 40 -2.71 -14.20 7.53
N GLN A 41 -3.68 -15.00 7.99
CA GLN A 41 -3.42 -16.09 8.94
C GLN A 41 -3.27 -17.47 8.27
N GLN A 42 -3.59 -17.57 6.98
CA GLN A 42 -3.52 -18.81 6.20
C GLN A 42 -2.06 -19.22 5.91
N GLY A 43 -1.85 -20.49 5.52
CA GLY A 43 -0.53 -21.10 5.41
C GLY A 43 0.33 -20.53 4.28
N ASP A 44 -0.30 -20.08 3.20
CA ASP A 44 0.26 -19.40 2.03
C ASP A 44 0.58 -17.93 2.26
N PHE A 45 0.05 -17.31 3.31
CA PHE A 45 0.12 -15.87 3.50
C PHE A 45 1.29 -15.49 4.43
N ILE A 46 1.81 -14.27 4.27
CA ILE A 46 2.68 -13.66 5.28
C ILE A 46 1.84 -13.31 6.50
N ARG A 47 2.23 -13.80 7.68
CA ARG A 47 1.56 -13.43 8.93
C ARG A 47 1.80 -11.95 9.26
N PRO A 48 0.81 -11.23 9.86
CA PRO A 48 0.98 -9.82 10.23
C PRO A 48 2.25 -9.53 11.03
N LYS A 49 2.62 -10.42 11.96
CA LYS A 49 3.87 -10.33 12.72
C LYS A 49 5.11 -10.37 11.82
N THR A 50 5.20 -11.35 10.93
CA THR A 50 6.31 -11.49 9.98
C THR A 50 6.39 -10.27 9.06
N PHE A 51 5.25 -9.78 8.56
CA PHE A 51 5.24 -8.57 7.74
C PHE A 51 5.68 -7.32 8.52
N SER A 52 5.29 -7.21 9.79
CA SER A 52 5.75 -6.16 10.71
C SER A 52 7.27 -6.22 10.90
N ASP A 53 7.83 -7.41 11.09
CA ASP A 53 9.28 -7.59 11.26
C ASP A 53 10.06 -7.21 9.98
N ILE A 54 9.52 -7.55 8.80
CA ILE A 54 10.12 -7.21 7.50
C ILE A 54 10.08 -5.69 7.25
N THR A 55 8.92 -5.05 7.47
CA THR A 55 8.65 -3.69 6.99
C THR A 55 8.78 -2.60 8.05
N GLY A 56 8.77 -2.99 9.33
CA GLY A 56 8.71 -2.07 10.47
C GLY A 56 7.33 -1.45 10.71
N ILE A 57 6.31 -1.75 9.90
CA ILE A 57 4.92 -1.33 10.16
C ILE A 57 4.38 -2.12 11.35
N SER A 58 3.86 -1.45 12.38
CA SER A 58 3.33 -2.14 13.55
C SER A 58 2.23 -3.15 13.21
N GLU A 59 2.23 -4.29 13.89
CA GLU A 59 1.16 -5.31 13.79
C GLU A 59 -0.24 -4.72 13.97
N HIS A 60 -0.39 -3.74 14.87
CA HIS A 60 -1.66 -3.03 15.07
C HIS A 60 -2.12 -2.29 13.80
N SER A 61 -1.20 -1.60 13.12
CA SER A 61 -1.52 -0.91 11.85
C SER A 61 -1.88 -1.91 10.75
N ILE A 62 -1.17 -3.03 10.67
CA ILE A 62 -1.47 -4.10 9.70
C ILE A 62 -2.87 -4.66 9.96
N SER A 63 -3.17 -5.05 11.20
CA SER A 63 -4.49 -5.58 11.58
C SER A 63 -5.62 -4.59 11.27
N ARG A 64 -5.40 -3.29 11.51
CA ARG A 64 -6.38 -2.26 11.13
C ARG A 64 -6.64 -2.20 9.63
N ILE A 65 -5.61 -2.31 8.79
CA ILE A 65 -5.77 -2.29 7.33
C ILE A 65 -6.43 -3.55 6.80
N LEU A 66 -6.10 -4.71 7.35
CA LEU A 66 -6.76 -5.97 6.96
C LEU A 66 -8.28 -5.92 7.23
N ASN A 67 -8.71 -5.17 8.25
CA ASN A 67 -10.12 -4.95 8.59
C ASN A 67 -10.72 -3.67 8.02
N ALA A 68 -9.96 -2.86 7.26
CA ALA A 68 -10.43 -1.59 6.75
C ALA A 68 -11.30 -1.77 5.49
N SER A 69 -12.29 -0.88 5.35
CA SER A 69 -13.06 -0.62 4.12
C SER A 69 -12.53 0.56 3.31
N HIS A 70 -11.69 1.40 3.93
CA HIS A 70 -11.13 2.62 3.34
C HIS A 70 -9.67 2.81 3.74
N LEU A 71 -8.91 3.46 2.85
CA LEU A 71 -7.49 3.73 3.07
C LEU A 71 -7.16 5.16 2.64
N ARG A 72 -6.74 6.02 3.58
CA ARG A 72 -6.43 7.43 3.25
C ARG A 72 -5.25 7.50 2.25
N PRO A 73 -5.18 8.54 1.39
CA PRO A 73 -4.10 8.68 0.41
C PRO A 73 -2.68 8.57 1.00
N GLU A 74 -2.42 9.20 2.15
CA GLU A 74 -1.12 9.08 2.85
C GLU A 74 -0.80 7.64 3.27
N GLN A 75 -1.81 6.87 3.66
CA GLN A 75 -1.64 5.47 4.01
C GLN A 75 -1.36 4.65 2.75
N GLN A 76 -2.08 4.90 1.64
CA GLN A 76 -1.83 4.24 0.36
C GLN A 76 -0.36 4.41 -0.08
N LEU A 77 0.17 5.64 -0.08
CA LEU A 77 1.56 5.93 -0.41
C LEU A 77 2.54 5.21 0.52
N ARG A 78 2.31 5.26 1.84
CA ARG A 78 3.15 4.56 2.82
C ARG A 78 3.21 3.06 2.55
N TRP A 79 2.07 2.43 2.28
CA TRP A 79 2.01 0.99 1.99
C TRP A 79 2.72 0.65 0.68
N CYS A 80 2.56 1.47 -0.36
CA CYS A 80 3.29 1.32 -1.62
C CYS A 80 4.81 1.31 -1.39
N LEU A 81 5.32 2.34 -0.71
CA LEU A 81 6.75 2.49 -0.41
C LEU A 81 7.29 1.35 0.45
N CYS A 82 6.57 0.98 1.52
CA CYS A 82 7.01 -0.08 2.42
C CYS A 82 7.07 -1.45 1.73
N ILE A 83 6.08 -1.77 0.88
CA ILE A 83 6.08 -3.02 0.11
C ILE A 83 7.23 -3.01 -0.90
N TRP A 84 7.37 -1.93 -1.67
CA TRP A 84 8.41 -1.85 -2.70
C TRP A 84 9.83 -1.93 -2.12
N ASN A 85 10.10 -1.21 -1.04
CA ASN A 85 11.41 -1.21 -0.40
C ASN A 85 11.81 -2.55 0.20
N ASN A 86 10.82 -3.38 0.55
CA ASN A 86 11.04 -4.71 1.10
C ASN A 86 10.66 -5.82 0.12
N TRP A 87 10.58 -5.49 -1.18
CA TRP A 87 10.06 -6.37 -2.21
C TRP A 87 10.72 -7.75 -2.19
N ASP A 88 12.05 -7.79 -2.21
CA ASP A 88 12.78 -9.06 -2.27
C ASP A 88 12.53 -9.93 -1.04
N LYS A 89 12.48 -9.33 0.16
CA LYS A 89 12.18 -10.04 1.41
C LYS A 89 10.74 -10.56 1.45
N ILE A 90 9.79 -9.78 0.95
CA ILE A 90 8.37 -10.17 0.85
C ILE A 90 8.22 -11.33 -0.13
N VAL A 91 8.84 -11.24 -1.31
CA VAL A 91 8.83 -12.30 -2.32
C VAL A 91 9.49 -13.58 -1.80
N GLU A 92 10.62 -13.48 -1.11
CA GLU A 92 11.30 -14.64 -0.51
C GLU A 92 10.40 -15.34 0.52
N GLU A 93 9.74 -14.58 1.40
CA GLU A 93 8.85 -15.15 2.40
C GLU A 93 7.60 -15.78 1.76
N LEU A 94 7.01 -15.14 0.75
CA LEU A 94 5.87 -15.71 0.02
C LEU A 94 6.25 -17.02 -0.69
N ASP A 95 7.39 -17.04 -1.38
CA ASP A 95 7.87 -18.23 -2.06
C ASP A 95 8.17 -19.38 -1.08
N LYS A 96 8.73 -19.07 0.10
CA LYS A 96 8.89 -20.03 1.19
C LYS A 96 7.55 -20.58 1.70
N LYS A 97 6.54 -19.72 1.88
CA LYS A 97 5.19 -20.12 2.32
C LYS A 97 4.50 -21.02 1.32
N HIS A 98 4.53 -20.65 0.04
CA HIS A 98 3.93 -21.44 -1.05
C HIS A 98 4.60 -22.80 -1.18
N ARG A 99 5.94 -22.86 -1.14
CA ARG A 99 6.68 -24.13 -1.15
C ARG A 99 6.32 -25.04 0.03
N ALA A 100 6.11 -24.48 1.22
CA ALA A 100 5.72 -25.25 2.41
C ALA A 100 4.37 -25.94 2.29
N ILE A 101 3.50 -25.49 1.37
CA ILE A 101 2.20 -26.10 1.07
C ILE A 101 2.14 -26.69 -0.35
N HIS A 102 3.28 -26.94 -0.97
CA HIS A 102 3.42 -27.51 -2.31
C HIS A 102 2.78 -26.68 -3.45
N LEU A 103 2.68 -25.36 -3.27
CA LEU A 103 2.28 -24.42 -4.32
C LEU A 103 3.51 -23.71 -4.92
N LYS A 104 3.35 -23.23 -6.16
CA LYS A 104 4.33 -22.37 -6.83
C LYS A 104 3.90 -20.91 -6.67
N PHE A 105 4.80 -20.06 -6.18
CA PHE A 105 4.58 -18.62 -6.15
C PHE A 105 4.86 -18.00 -7.52
N ASP A 106 3.89 -17.28 -8.09
CA ASP A 106 4.07 -16.54 -9.33
C ASP A 106 4.52 -15.10 -9.06
N LYS A 107 5.85 -14.91 -9.03
CA LYS A 107 6.48 -13.60 -8.82
C LYS A 107 6.07 -12.60 -9.91
N LYS A 108 5.82 -13.04 -11.15
CA LYS A 108 5.48 -12.15 -12.26
C LYS A 108 4.07 -11.61 -12.07
N GLN A 109 3.11 -12.49 -11.80
CA GLN A 109 1.73 -12.07 -11.52
C GLN A 109 1.68 -11.15 -10.29
N PHE A 110 2.43 -11.46 -9.24
CA PHE A 110 2.48 -10.61 -8.04
C PHE A 110 2.98 -9.18 -8.32
N LEU A 111 3.94 -9.02 -9.25
CA LEU A 111 4.40 -7.70 -9.70
C LEU A 111 3.37 -6.97 -10.55
N GLU A 112 2.68 -7.68 -11.44
CA GLU A 112 1.60 -7.11 -12.25
C GLU A 112 0.46 -6.60 -11.36
N ASP A 113 0.06 -7.40 -10.36
CA ASP A 113 -0.97 -7.02 -9.39
C ASP A 113 -0.55 -5.81 -8.54
N PHE A 114 0.73 -5.74 -8.13
CA PHE A 114 1.27 -4.58 -7.42
C PHE A 114 1.16 -3.31 -8.27
N ASN A 115 1.62 -3.38 -9.52
CA ASN A 115 1.59 -2.24 -10.44
C ASN A 115 0.16 -1.80 -10.72
N GLN A 116 -0.79 -2.74 -10.87
CA GLN A 116 -2.19 -2.41 -11.07
C GLN A 116 -2.81 -1.74 -9.83
N ALA A 117 -2.55 -2.29 -8.64
CA ALA A 117 -3.07 -1.76 -7.38
C ALA A 117 -2.51 -0.36 -7.08
N PHE A 118 -1.22 -0.16 -7.28
CA PHE A 118 -0.50 1.07 -6.92
C PHE A 118 -0.13 1.96 -8.10
N HIS A 119 -0.72 1.81 -9.29
CA HIS A 119 -0.33 2.55 -10.51
C HIS A 119 -0.17 4.07 -10.36
N HIS A 120 -0.90 4.72 -9.45
CA HIS A 120 -0.77 6.16 -9.17
C HIS A 120 0.44 6.54 -8.32
N PHE A 121 0.98 5.57 -7.59
CA PHE A 121 2.14 5.72 -6.72
C PHE A 121 3.38 5.06 -7.29
N SER A 122 3.24 4.04 -8.15
CA SER A 122 4.37 3.34 -8.78
C SER A 122 5.29 4.32 -9.49
N ASP A 123 4.75 5.29 -10.23
CA ASP A 123 5.55 6.30 -10.94
C ASP A 123 6.34 7.19 -9.96
N ILE A 124 5.76 7.53 -8.82
CA ILE A 124 6.43 8.29 -7.75
C ILE A 124 7.54 7.43 -7.11
N VAL A 125 7.29 6.13 -6.91
CA VAL A 125 8.29 5.20 -6.34
C VAL A 125 9.44 4.95 -7.31
N TYR A 126 9.17 4.82 -8.61
CA TYR A 126 10.18 4.73 -9.66
C TYR A 126 11.03 6.00 -9.72
N LEU A 127 10.40 7.18 -9.71
CA LEU A 127 11.11 8.47 -9.64
C LEU A 127 11.98 8.58 -8.37
N MET A 128 11.47 8.18 -7.20
CA MET A 128 12.23 8.22 -5.94
C MET A 128 13.46 7.29 -5.94
N LYS A 129 13.41 6.17 -6.68
CA LYS A 129 14.54 5.28 -6.86
C LYS A 129 15.62 5.90 -7.76
N ASP A 130 15.21 6.56 -8.84
CA ASP A 130 16.12 7.24 -9.76
C ASP A 130 16.84 8.44 -9.11
N PHE A 131 16.24 9.04 -8.08
CA PHE A 131 16.86 10.14 -7.32
C PHE A 131 17.67 9.70 -6.08
N ASN A 132 17.87 8.40 -5.82
CA ASN A 132 18.55 7.89 -4.60
C ASN A 132 17.96 8.40 -3.26
N THR A 133 16.73 8.92 -3.24
CA THR A 133 16.09 9.49 -2.03
C THR A 133 15.05 8.56 -1.39
N LEU A 134 14.88 7.35 -1.94
CA LEU A 134 13.91 6.37 -1.46
C LEU A 134 14.16 5.99 0.01
N GLU A 135 15.41 5.73 0.38
CA GLU A 135 15.78 5.32 1.73
C GLU A 135 15.60 6.46 2.75
N GLU A 136 15.96 7.70 2.39
CA GLU A 136 15.72 8.90 3.23
C GLU A 136 14.23 9.19 3.43
N ASN A 137 13.43 9.15 2.37
CA ASN A 137 11.99 9.35 2.49
C ASN A 137 11.34 8.26 3.34
N ILE A 138 11.75 6.99 3.16
CA ILE A 138 11.28 5.89 4.00
C ILE A 138 11.67 6.12 5.46
N ASN A 139 12.89 6.58 5.75
CA ASN A 139 13.30 6.93 7.10
C ASN A 139 12.45 8.05 7.70
N ILE A 140 12.14 9.11 6.95
CA ILE A 140 11.25 10.20 7.40
C ILE A 140 9.85 9.65 7.71
N TYR A 141 9.30 8.81 6.84
CA TYR A 141 7.98 8.21 7.03
C TYR A 141 7.99 7.19 8.19
N GLN A 142 9.03 6.37 8.33
CA GLN A 142 9.18 5.44 9.44
C GLN A 142 9.35 6.18 10.77
N GLN A 143 10.13 7.25 10.84
CA GLN A 143 10.24 8.07 12.05
C GLN A 143 8.90 8.74 12.42
N LYS A 144 8.16 9.22 11.42
CA LYS A 144 6.88 9.90 11.62
C LYS A 144 5.74 8.96 12.02
N TYR A 145 5.74 7.72 11.53
CA TYR A 145 4.58 6.81 11.64
C TYR A 145 4.88 5.40 12.20
N CYS A 146 6.15 5.01 12.31
CA CYS A 146 6.61 3.85 13.08
C CYS A 146 7.31 4.37 14.34
N ARG A 147 6.53 4.80 15.34
CA ARG A 147 7.09 4.96 16.70
C ARG A 147 7.49 3.57 17.21
N LYS A 148 8.67 3.09 16.81
CA LYS A 148 9.45 2.23 17.68
C LYS A 148 9.90 3.15 18.81
N SER A 149 9.35 2.90 19.99
CA SER A 149 9.91 3.31 21.26
C SER A 149 11.41 3.01 21.27
N TYR A 150 12.23 3.98 20.88
CA TYR A 150 13.62 4.04 21.29
C TYR A 150 13.60 4.33 22.80
N ARG A 151 13.25 3.33 23.60
CA ARG A 151 13.78 3.25 24.96
C ARG A 151 15.25 2.93 24.76
N ASN A 152 16.08 3.95 24.98
CA ASN A 152 17.53 3.87 25.06
C ASN A 152 17.98 2.53 25.65
N ARG A 153 18.57 1.69 24.82
CA ARG A 153 19.70 0.88 25.24
C ARG A 153 20.92 1.63 24.75
N ASN A 154 21.41 2.54 25.58
CA ASN A 154 22.80 2.92 25.65
C ASN A 154 22.97 3.68 26.97
N SER A 155 23.91 3.17 27.77
CA SER A 155 24.47 3.73 29.01
C SER A 155 23.66 3.48 30.27
#